data_AF-A0A0S8AX52-F1
#
_entry.id   AF-A0A0S8AX52-F1
#
_cell.length_a   1.000
_cell.length_b   1.000
_cell.length_c   1.000
_cell.angle_alpha   90.00
_cell.angle_beta   90.00
_cell.angle_gamma   90.00
#
_symmetry.space_group_name_H-M   'P 1'
#
loop_
_entity.id
_entity.type
_entity.pdbx_description
1 polymer ?
#
loop_
_entity_poly.entity_id
_entity_poly.type
_entity_poly.pdbx_seq_one_letter_code
_entity_poly.pdbx_strand_id
1 'polypeptide(L)'
;MKGTVFVVAVLCLVSFSLCLANESSLEQAYSLYYKGEKEAAIGMIEDYVKETPDVKALYFLGYAYYEMQNMEKAREYFDEAFRLKSFYSPMESKDGQ
;
A
#
# COMPACT_ATOMS: atom_id res chain seq x y z
N MET A 1 25.78 -29.43 1.59
CA MET A 1 25.01 -29.13 2.83
C MET A 1 25.44 -27.82 3.49
N LYS A 2 26.72 -27.62 3.86
CA LYS A 2 27.17 -26.38 4.54
C LYS A 2 26.97 -25.08 3.72
N GLY A 3 27.27 -25.11 2.41
CA GLY A 3 27.07 -23.95 1.53
C GLY A 3 25.60 -23.63 1.25
N THR A 4 24.75 -24.65 1.13
CA THR A 4 23.31 -24.50 0.88
C THR A 4 22.58 -23.85 2.06
N VAL A 5 22.94 -24.23 3.30
CA VAL A 5 22.42 -23.61 4.53
C VAL A 5 22.82 -22.14 4.63
N PHE A 6 24.05 -21.80 4.24
CA PHE A 6 24.53 -20.42 4.23
C PHE A 6 23.78 -19.55 3.22
N VAL A 7 23.56 -20.05 2.00
CA VAL A 7 22.82 -19.33 0.96
C VAL A 7 21.36 -19.10 1.36
N VAL A 8 20.70 -20.10 1.95
CA VAL A 8 19.32 -19.95 2.45
C VAL A 8 19.26 -18.95 3.61
N ALA A 9 20.23 -18.99 4.54
CA ALA A 9 20.29 -18.03 5.64
C ALA A 9 20.48 -16.58 5.16
N VAL A 10 21.34 -16.36 4.17
CA VAL A 10 21.54 -15.02 3.56
C VAL A 10 20.28 -14.55 2.84
N LEU A 11 19.60 -15.42 2.09
CA LEU A 11 18.34 -15.09 1.42
C LEU A 11 17.23 -14.72 2.42
N CYS A 12 17.08 -15.48 3.51
CA CYS A 12 16.11 -15.17 4.55
C CYS A 12 16.39 -13.83 5.25
N LEU A 13 17.66 -13.50 5.49
CA LEU A 13 18.06 -12.22 6.09
C LEU A 13 17.75 -11.04 5.16
N VAL A 14 18.00 -11.17 3.86
CA VAL A 14 17.67 -10.13 2.87
C VAL A 14 16.15 -9.92 2.80
N SER A 15 15.36 -10.99 2.74
CA SER A 15 13.90 -10.88 2.74
C SER A 15 13.34 -10.26 4.03
N PHE A 16 13.93 -10.60 5.18
CA PHE A 16 13.53 -10.03 6.47
C PHE A 16 13.90 -8.54 6.59
N SER A 17 15.08 -8.15 6.12
CA SER A 17 15.51 -6.74 6.08
C SER A 17 14.69 -5.89 5.12
N LEU A 18 14.29 -6.44 3.97
CA LEU A 18 13.45 -5.73 2.99
C LEU A 18 12.05 -5.46 3.56
N CYS A 19 11.51 -6.43 4.32
CA CYS A 19 10.21 -6.29 4.98
C CYS A 19 10.20 -5.17 6.04
N LEU A 20 11.25 -5.09 6.88
CA LEU A 20 11.38 -4.04 7.90
C LEU A 20 11.60 -2.64 7.31
N ALA A 21 12.27 -2.54 6.17
CA ALA A 21 12.48 -1.26 5.50
C ALA A 21 11.17 -0.68 4.95
N ASN A 22 10.25 -1.53 4.49
CA ASN A 22 9.02 -1.09 3.84
C ASN A 22 7.93 -0.62 4.83
N GLU A 23 7.81 -1.21 6.02
CA GLU A 23 6.89 -0.66 7.03
C GLU A 23 7.37 0.69 7.58
N SER A 24 8.69 0.88 7.71
CA SER A 24 9.27 2.14 8.15
C SER A 24 9.01 3.29 7.18
N SER A 25 9.00 3.01 5.87
CA SER A 25 8.73 4.04 4.86
C SER A 25 7.27 4.51 4.85
N LEU A 26 6.32 3.61 5.12
CA LEU A 26 4.89 3.96 5.16
C LEU A 26 4.54 4.88 6.34
N GLU A 27 5.06 4.58 7.54
CA GLU A 27 4.87 5.44 8.72
C GLU A 27 5.49 6.84 8.53
N GLN A 28 6.65 6.91 7.88
CA GLN A 28 7.27 8.18 7.50
C GLN A 28 6.37 8.96 6.52
N ALA A 29 5.79 8.30 5.53
CA ALA A 29 4.90 8.94 4.58
C ALA A 29 3.66 9.52 5.27
N TYR A 30 3.03 8.79 6.21
CA TYR A 30 1.93 9.33 7.01
C TYR A 30 2.37 10.54 7.83
N SER A 31 3.55 10.50 8.45
CA SER A 31 4.09 11.65 9.19
C SER A 31 4.24 12.89 8.30
N LEU A 32 4.77 12.74 7.08
CA LEU A 32 4.90 13.83 6.12
C LEU A 32 3.54 14.41 5.73
N TYR A 33 2.54 13.55 5.54
CA TYR A 33 1.18 13.99 5.21
C TYR A 33 0.62 14.94 6.28
N TYR A 34 0.75 14.57 7.57
CA TYR A 34 0.26 15.39 8.68
C TYR A 34 1.11 16.66 8.93
N LYS A 35 2.34 16.70 8.42
CA LYS A 35 3.19 17.91 8.41
C LYS A 35 2.84 18.88 7.29
N GLY A 36 1.95 18.49 6.37
CA GLY A 36 1.55 19.29 5.22
C GLY A 36 2.37 19.03 3.96
N GLU A 37 3.36 18.13 4.01
CA GLU A 37 4.12 17.69 2.84
C GLU A 37 3.35 16.60 2.07
N LYS A 38 2.10 16.94 1.67
CA LYS A 38 1.12 15.98 1.16
C LYS A 38 1.58 15.31 -0.13
N GLU A 39 2.19 16.05 -1.06
CA GLU A 39 2.63 15.51 -2.35
C GLU A 39 3.76 14.49 -2.19
N ALA A 40 4.74 14.77 -1.34
CA ALA A 40 5.83 13.85 -1.04
C ALA A 40 5.32 12.59 -0.35
N ALA A 41 4.41 12.75 0.62
CA ALA A 41 3.76 11.64 1.29
C ALA A 41 2.98 10.75 0.31
N ILE A 42 2.16 11.34 -0.56
CA ILE A 42 1.38 10.61 -1.57
C ILE A 42 2.31 9.82 -2.48
N GLY A 43 3.39 10.42 -2.98
CA GLY A 43 4.36 9.72 -3.84
C GLY A 43 5.00 8.52 -3.14
N MET A 44 5.38 8.65 -1.87
CA MET A 44 5.93 7.53 -1.08
C MET A 44 4.91 6.40 -0.90
N ILE A 45 3.64 6.72 -0.66
CA ILE A 45 2.59 5.71 -0.47
C ILE A 45 2.24 5.06 -1.82
N GLU A 46 2.24 5.81 -2.92
CA GLU A 46 2.06 5.27 -4.28
C GLU A 46 3.15 4.25 -4.63
N ASP A 47 4.41 4.54 -4.30
CA ASP A 47 5.50 3.59 -4.51
C ASP A 47 5.41 2.37 -3.58
N TYR A 48 5.00 2.58 -2.33
CA TYR A 48 4.75 1.48 -1.38
C TYR A 48 3.69 0.50 -1.91
N VAL A 49 2.53 1.00 -2.38
CA VAL A 49 1.43 0.12 -2.82
C VAL A 49 1.70 -0.62 -4.12
N LYS A 50 2.64 -0.12 -4.97
CA LYS A 50 3.10 -0.85 -6.15
C LYS A 50 3.83 -2.14 -5.79
N GLU A 51 4.65 -2.08 -4.75
CA GLU A 51 5.44 -3.23 -4.28
C GLU A 51 4.64 -4.11 -3.31
N THR A 52 3.83 -3.49 -2.45
CA THR A 52 3.03 -4.17 -1.41
C THR A 52 1.62 -3.58 -1.39
N PRO A 53 0.69 -4.12 -2.20
CA PRO A 53 -0.71 -3.72 -2.14
C PRO A 53 -1.28 -3.94 -0.73
N ASP A 54 -1.59 -2.86 -0.02
CA ASP A 54 -2.17 -2.87 1.32
C ASP A 54 -3.48 -2.07 1.34
N VAL A 55 -4.51 -2.62 1.98
CA VAL A 55 -5.85 -2.04 1.98
C VAL A 55 -5.86 -0.67 2.66
N LYS A 56 -5.09 -0.48 3.73
CA LYS A 56 -5.08 0.78 4.48
C LYS A 56 -4.33 1.86 3.69
N ALA A 57 -3.18 1.51 3.12
CA ALA A 57 -2.39 2.42 2.28
C ALA A 57 -3.18 2.88 1.04
N LEU A 58 -3.86 1.95 0.35
CA LEU A 58 -4.73 2.27 -0.78
C LEU A 58 -5.91 3.17 -0.37
N TYR A 59 -6.58 2.85 0.75
CA TYR A 59 -7.65 3.70 1.26
C TYR A 59 -7.15 5.11 1.62
N PHE A 60 -5.96 5.20 2.21
CA PHE A 60 -5.34 6.47 2.54
C PHE A 60 -5.03 7.29 1.28
N LEU A 61 -4.53 6.69 0.20
CA LEU A 61 -4.35 7.37 -1.08
C LEU A 61 -5.67 7.90 -1.63
N GLY A 62 -6.73 7.09 -1.57
CA GLY A 62 -8.07 7.54 -1.96
C GLY A 62 -8.53 8.77 -1.17
N TYR A 63 -8.33 8.74 0.15
CA TYR A 63 -8.63 9.87 1.04
C TYR A 63 -7.78 11.11 0.75
N ALA A 64 -6.48 10.93 0.53
CA ALA A 64 -5.57 12.02 0.22
C ALA A 64 -5.94 12.72 -1.09
N TYR A 65 -6.23 11.96 -2.15
CA TYR A 65 -6.69 12.52 -3.42
C TYR A 65 -8.08 13.16 -3.33
N TYR A 66 -8.95 12.63 -2.46
CA TYR A 66 -10.24 13.27 -2.17
C TYR A 66 -10.05 14.64 -1.51
N GLU A 67 -9.15 14.78 -0.52
CA GLU A 67 -8.83 16.07 0.09
C GLU A 67 -8.27 17.08 -0.94
N MET A 68 -7.54 16.59 -1.95
CA MET A 68 -7.01 17.41 -3.06
C MET A 68 -8.06 17.70 -4.15
N GLN A 69 -9.29 17.26 -3.97
CA GLN A 69 -10.37 17.36 -4.96
C GLN A 69 -10.12 16.61 -6.28
N ASN A 70 -9.13 15.71 -6.31
CA ASN A 70 -8.91 14.82 -7.45
C ASN A 70 -9.79 13.58 -7.31
N MET A 71 -11.07 13.74 -7.68
CA MET A 71 -12.09 12.71 -7.49
C MET A 71 -11.87 11.46 -8.34
N GLU A 72 -11.17 11.60 -9.47
CA GLU A 72 -10.85 10.48 -10.36
C GLU A 72 -9.87 9.53 -9.68
N LYS A 73 -8.70 10.04 -9.25
CA LYS A 73 -7.72 9.24 -8.51
C LYS A 73 -8.25 8.76 -7.16
N ALA A 74 -9.05 9.57 -6.47
CA ALA A 74 -9.66 9.16 -5.21
C ALA A 74 -10.50 7.89 -5.38
N ARG A 75 -11.36 7.89 -6.41
CA ARG A 75 -12.18 6.72 -6.76
C ARG A 75 -11.32 5.52 -7.11
N GLU A 76 -10.30 5.71 -7.96
CA GLU A 76 -9.39 4.64 -8.38
C GLU A 76 -8.80 3.89 -7.18
N TYR A 77 -8.21 4.61 -6.23
CA TYR A 77 -7.60 4.00 -5.04
C TYR A 77 -8.61 3.43 -4.05
N PHE A 78 -9.80 4.04 -3.90
CA PHE A 78 -10.86 3.45 -3.09
C PHE A 78 -11.36 2.13 -3.69
N ASP A 79 -11.51 2.06 -5.01
CA ASP A 79 -11.94 0.85 -5.70
C ASP A 79 -10.86 -0.24 -5.59
N GLU A 80 -9.57 0.11 -5.66
CA GLU A 80 -8.47 -0.82 -5.41
C GLU A 80 -8.49 -1.36 -3.97
N ALA A 81 -8.61 -0.48 -2.97
CA ALA A 81 -8.73 -0.89 -1.58
C ALA A 81 -9.93 -1.82 -1.36
N PHE A 82 -11.07 -1.50 -1.99
CA PHE A 82 -12.27 -2.33 -1.96
C PHE A 82 -12.03 -3.69 -2.61
N ARG A 83 -11.42 -3.75 -3.80
CA ARG A 83 -11.09 -5.03 -4.48
C ARG A 83 -10.17 -5.91 -3.64
N LEU A 84 -9.16 -5.33 -2.98
CA LEU A 84 -8.21 -6.08 -2.16
C LEU A 84 -8.88 -6.63 -0.88
N LYS A 85 -9.74 -5.84 -0.23
CA LYS A 85 -10.56 -6.31 0.90
C LYS A 85 -11.62 -7.34 0.44
N SER A 86 -12.22 -7.09 -0.71
CA SER A 86 -13.27 -7.92 -1.32
C SER A 86 -12.71 -9.14 -2.04
N PHE A 87 -11.39 -9.37 -2.04
CA PHE A 87 -10.80 -10.65 -2.45
C PHE A 87 -11.31 -11.82 -1.56
N TYR A 88 -11.93 -11.54 -0.41
CA TYR A 88 -12.71 -12.50 0.40
C TYR A 88 -14.23 -12.24 0.45
N SER A 89 -14.80 -11.36 -0.37
CA SER A 89 -16.25 -11.16 -0.43
C SER A 89 -16.76 -11.25 -1.87
N PRO A 90 -17.57 -12.27 -2.20
CA PRO A 90 -18.32 -12.28 -3.44
C PRO A 90 -19.40 -11.20 -3.32
N MET A 91 -19.09 -9.96 -3.69
CA MET A 91 -20.14 -8.96 -3.79
C MET A 91 -20.76 -9.06 -5.18
N GLU A 92 -21.76 -9.95 -5.29
CA GLU A 92 -22.87 -9.72 -6.21
C GLU A 92 -23.48 -8.37 -5.84
N SER A 93 -23.22 -7.33 -6.62
CA SER A 93 -24.20 -6.26 -6.78
C SER A 93 -25.06 -6.63 -7.98
N LYS A 94 -26.21 -7.26 -7.71
CA LYS A 94 -27.29 -7.35 -8.68
C LYS A 94 -27.77 -5.93 -8.95
N ASP A 95 -27.21 -5.32 -9.97
CA ASP A 95 -27.81 -4.14 -10.60
C ASP A 95 -29.27 -4.49 -10.95
N GLY A 96 -30.13 -3.52 -10.65
CA GLY A 96 -31.56 -3.70 -10.44
C GLY A 96 -32.35 -4.39 -11.56
N GLN A 97 -33.33 -5.18 -11.11
CA GLN A 97 -34.62 -5.30 -11.77
C GLN A 97 -35.45 -4.03 -11.51
#